data_AF-A0A1T5EG93-F1
#
_entry.id   AF-A0A1T5EG93-F1
#
_cell.length_a   1.000
_cell.length_b   1.000
_cell.length_c   1.000
_cell.angle_alpha   90.00
_cell.angle_beta   90.00
_cell.angle_gamma   90.00
#
_symmetry.space_group_name_H-M   'P 1'
#
loop_
_entity.id
_entity.type
_entity.pdbx_description
1 polymer ?
#
loop_
_entity_poly.entity_id
_entity_poly.type
_entity_poly.pdbx_seq_one_letter_code
_entity_poly.pdbx_strand_id
1 'polypeptide(L)'
;MKNLMAIQAGVSFAALACLLVGWIQPFSPELNNIIYNKLFYILVGASFVLQAPTLANPKFKIPMYIAAGLCIVGAFLPVETRLSGIKTIGLIAGVIMSLFGRNRNAQQ
;
A
#
# COMPACT_ATOMS: atom_id res chain seq x y z
N MET A 1 -18.29 1.15 11.15
CA MET A 1 -16.89 1.49 11.52
C MET A 1 -16.07 0.28 11.98
N LYS A 2 -16.55 -0.57 12.91
CA LYS A 2 -15.83 -1.80 13.35
C LYS A 2 -15.32 -2.70 12.20
N ASN A 3 -16.16 -2.94 11.19
CA ASN A 3 -15.81 -3.84 10.09
C ASN A 3 -14.70 -3.28 9.18
N LEU A 4 -14.70 -1.97 8.93
CA LEU A 4 -13.67 -1.32 8.09
C LEU A 4 -12.29 -1.36 8.77
N MET A 5 -12.25 -1.16 10.09
CA MET A 5 -11.00 -1.25 10.86
C MET A 5 -10.44 -2.67 10.86
N ALA A 6 -11.30 -3.69 11.03
CA ALA A 6 -10.89 -5.08 10.96
C ALA A 6 -10.37 -5.46 9.56
N ILE A 7 -11.03 -5.01 8.50
CA ILE A 7 -10.61 -5.24 7.11
C ILE A 7 -9.27 -4.53 6.84
N GLN A 8 -9.11 -3.26 7.21
CA GLN A 8 -7.87 -2.53 7.02
C GLN A 8 -6.70 -3.19 7.76
N ALA A 9 -6.92 -3.63 9.00
CA ALA A 9 -5.92 -4.36 9.76
C ALA A 9 -5.51 -5.65 9.04
N GLY A 10 -6.49 -6.45 8.59
CA GLY A 10 -6.24 -7.66 7.82
C GLY A 10 -5.44 -7.42 6.54
N VAL A 11 -5.82 -6.42 5.73
CA VAL A 11 -5.10 -6.07 4.49
C VAL A 11 -3.68 -5.57 4.78
N SER A 12 -3.49 -4.81 5.86
CA SER A 12 -2.15 -4.32 6.27
C SER A 12 -1.25 -5.47 6.74
N PHE A 13 -1.78 -6.42 7.50
CA PHE A 13 -1.06 -7.63 7.90
C PHE A 13 -0.70 -8.50 6.68
N ALA A 14 -1.61 -8.66 5.73
CA ALA A 14 -1.36 -9.39 4.49
C ALA A 14 -0.26 -8.72 3.63
N ALA A 15 -0.24 -7.39 3.55
CA ALA A 15 0.83 -6.65 2.88
C ALA A 15 2.18 -6.87 3.57
N LEU A 16 2.21 -6.84 4.91
CA LEU A 16 3.42 -7.11 5.68
C LEU A 16 3.93 -8.55 5.45
N ALA A 17 3.02 -9.52 5.39
CA ALA A 17 3.33 -10.90 5.08
C ALA A 17 3.91 -11.05 3.65
N CYS A 18 3.39 -10.33 2.65
CA CYS A 18 3.98 -10.33 1.31
C CYS A 18 5.42 -9.79 1.29
N LEU A 19 5.72 -8.79 2.13
CA LEU A 19 7.07 -8.24 2.27
C LEU A 19 8.01 -9.27 2.92
N LEU A 20 7.54 -9.97 3.95
CA LEU A 20 8.27 -11.09 4.56
C LEU A 20 8.52 -12.21 3.55
N VAL A 21 7.51 -12.63 2.78
CA VAL A 21 7.65 -13.67 1.74
C VAL A 21 8.68 -13.27 0.69
N GLY A 22 8.70 -12.00 0.27
CA GLY A 22 9.75 -11.49 -0.64
C GLY A 22 11.16 -11.53 -0.05
N TRP A 23 11.28 -11.43 1.28
CA TRP A 23 12.55 -11.47 2.01
C TRP A 23 13.06 -12.88 2.27
N ILE A 24 12.20 -13.76 2.81
CA ILE A 24 12.56 -15.15 3.16
C ILE A 24 12.51 -16.10 1.95
N GLN A 25 11.93 -15.65 0.82
CA GLN A 25 11.83 -16.39 -0.44
C GLN A 25 11.47 -17.89 -0.29
N PRO A 26 10.40 -18.25 0.43
CA PRO A 26 10.10 -19.64 0.78
C PRO A 26 9.50 -20.44 -0.39
N PHE A 27 9.00 -19.76 -1.43
CA PHE A 27 8.41 -20.38 -2.62
C PHE A 27 9.37 -20.34 -3.82
N SER A 28 8.92 -20.80 -4.99
CA SER A 28 9.69 -20.68 -6.22
C SER A 28 9.99 -19.21 -6.57
N PRO A 29 11.10 -18.92 -7.30
CA PRO A 29 11.48 -17.56 -7.65
C PRO A 29 10.37 -16.77 -8.36
N GLU A 30 9.60 -17.43 -9.24
CA GLU A 30 8.49 -16.78 -9.95
C GLU A 30 7.34 -16.41 -9.01
N LEU A 31 6.98 -17.30 -8.07
CA LEU A 31 5.92 -17.03 -7.10
C LEU A 31 6.32 -15.91 -6.14
N ASN A 32 7.55 -15.94 -5.61
CA ASN A 32 8.05 -14.87 -4.75
C ASN A 32 8.07 -13.53 -5.48
N ASN A 33 8.46 -13.53 -6.77
CA ASN A 33 8.46 -12.33 -7.59
C ASN A 33 7.03 -11.79 -7.79
N ILE A 34 6.05 -12.64 -8.09
CA ILE A 34 4.65 -12.23 -8.24
C ILE A 34 4.08 -11.68 -6.92
N ILE A 35 4.34 -12.37 -5.80
CA ILE A 35 3.86 -11.97 -4.47
C ILE A 35 4.44 -10.60 -4.08
N TYR A 36 5.76 -10.44 -4.23
CA TYR A 36 6.45 -9.21 -3.82
C TYR A 36 6.24 -8.03 -4.79
N ASN A 37 6.23 -8.27 -6.10
CA ASN A 37 6.15 -7.18 -7.09
C ASN A 37 4.73 -6.85 -7.54
N LYS A 38 3.76 -7.74 -7.33
CA LYS A 38 2.35 -7.48 -7.67
C LYS A 38 1.46 -7.45 -6.44
N LEU A 39 1.34 -8.60 -5.75
CA LEU A 39 0.35 -8.77 -4.70
C LEU A 39 0.58 -7.79 -3.54
N PHE A 40 1.83 -7.58 -3.12
CA PHE A 40 2.20 -6.58 -2.14
C PHE A 40 1.68 -5.17 -2.49
N TYR A 41 1.98 -4.67 -3.69
CA TYR A 41 1.61 -3.32 -4.11
C TYR A 41 0.10 -3.17 -4.28
N ILE A 42 -0.60 -4.21 -4.74
CA ILE A 42 -2.07 -4.24 -4.81
C ILE A 42 -2.67 -4.16 -3.41
N LEU A 43 -2.18 -4.95 -2.45
CA LEU A 43 -2.65 -4.95 -1.06
C LEU A 43 -2.39 -3.59 -0.38
N VAL A 44 -1.22 -3.00 -0.59
CA VAL A 44 -0.90 -1.65 -0.11
C VAL A 44 -1.85 -0.61 -0.71
N GLY A 45 -2.06 -0.64 -2.02
CA GLY A 45 -2.97 0.28 -2.68
C GLY A 45 -4.40 0.13 -2.16
N ALA A 46 -4.87 -1.10 -1.97
CA ALA A 46 -6.17 -1.38 -1.35
C ALA A 46 -6.25 -0.81 0.08
N SER A 47 -5.20 -0.97 0.89
CA SER A 47 -5.10 -0.34 2.21
C SER A 47 -5.24 1.18 2.13
N PHE A 48 -4.61 1.84 1.17
CA PHE A 48 -4.73 3.28 1.00
C PHE A 48 -6.14 3.72 0.56
N VAL A 49 -6.81 2.96 -0.32
CA VAL A 49 -8.22 3.19 -0.69
C VAL A 49 -9.13 3.08 0.53
N LEU A 50 -8.94 2.04 1.35
CA LEU A 50 -9.73 1.83 2.56
C LEU A 50 -9.45 2.88 3.64
N GLN A 51 -8.21 3.36 3.71
CA GLN A 51 -7.80 4.38 4.68
C GLN A 51 -8.18 5.81 4.24
N ALA A 52 -8.22 6.10 2.95
CA ALA A 52 -8.57 7.41 2.41
C ALA A 52 -9.86 8.04 3.01
N PRO A 53 -11.00 7.33 3.11
CA PRO A 53 -12.21 7.91 3.71
C PRO A 53 -12.08 8.16 5.22
N THR A 54 -11.14 7.50 5.90
CA THR A 54 -10.88 7.68 7.34
C THR A 54 -10.00 8.90 7.65
N LEU A 55 -9.40 9.53 6.63
CA LEU A 55 -8.65 10.77 6.80
C LEU A 55 -9.59 11.92 7.19
N ALA A 56 -9.29 12.55 8.33
CA ALA A 56 -10.06 13.69 8.87
C ALA A 56 -10.02 14.92 7.94
N ASN A 57 -8.91 15.13 7.24
CA ASN A 57 -8.74 16.26 6.34
C ASN A 57 -9.01 15.85 4.88
N PRO A 58 -10.03 16.42 4.21
CA PRO A 58 -10.37 16.10 2.83
C PRO A 58 -9.25 16.43 1.83
N LYS A 59 -8.36 17.38 2.15
CA LYS A 59 -7.21 17.72 1.28
C LYS A 59 -6.22 16.57 1.13
N PHE A 60 -6.15 15.63 2.08
CA PHE A 60 -5.29 14.45 1.97
C PHE A 60 -5.97 13.26 1.29
N LYS A 61 -7.30 13.28 1.09
CA LYS A 61 -8.02 12.16 0.45
C LYS A 61 -7.63 11.99 -1.01
N ILE A 62 -7.59 13.07 -1.78
CA ILE A 62 -7.23 13.04 -3.21
C ILE A 62 -5.79 12.53 -3.39
N PRO A 63 -4.77 13.08 -2.70
CA PRO A 63 -3.41 12.54 -2.74
C PRO A 63 -3.33 11.06 -2.34
N MET A 64 -4.09 10.63 -1.33
CA MET A 64 -4.15 9.22 -0.90
C MET A 64 -4.67 8.30 -2.00
N TYR A 65 -5.73 8.70 -2.73
CA TYR A 65 -6.24 7.94 -3.87
C TYR A 65 -5.25 7.92 -5.04
N ILE A 66 -4.52 9.01 -5.26
CA ILE A 66 -3.45 9.05 -6.28
C ILE A 66 -2.35 8.06 -5.92
N ALA A 67 -1.87 8.05 -4.67
CA ALA A 67 -0.88 7.09 -4.21
C ALA A 67 -1.38 5.64 -4.31
N ALA A 68 -2.64 5.40 -3.96
CA ALA A 68 -3.26 4.09 -4.14
C ALA A 68 -3.28 3.64 -5.61
N GLY A 69 -3.68 4.54 -6.51
CA GLY A 69 -3.66 4.30 -7.95
C GLY A 69 -2.25 4.01 -8.46
N LEU A 70 -1.24 4.76 -8.03
CA LEU A 70 0.16 4.53 -8.40
C LEU A 70 0.67 3.16 -7.92
N CYS A 71 0.29 2.72 -6.73
CA CYS A 71 0.63 1.37 -6.23
C CYS A 71 -0.07 0.27 -7.04
N ILE A 72 -1.38 0.39 -7.28
CA ILE A 72 -2.15 -0.64 -7.99
C ILE A 72 -1.73 -0.70 -9.46
N VAL A 73 -1.70 0.43 -10.16
CA VAL A 73 -1.27 0.49 -11.57
C VAL A 73 0.19 0.06 -11.68
N GLY A 74 1.05 0.53 -10.77
CA GLY A 74 2.46 0.14 -10.70
C GLY A 74 2.70 -1.37 -10.51
N ALA A 75 1.76 -2.08 -9.88
CA ALA A 75 1.82 -3.54 -9.71
C ALA A 75 1.63 -4.30 -11.04
N PHE A 76 0.97 -3.70 -12.03
CA PHE A 76 0.78 -4.31 -13.34
C PHE A 76 1.90 -3.98 -14.33
N LEU A 77 2.83 -3.08 -13.98
CA LEU A 77 3.97 -2.75 -14.83
C LEU A 77 5.09 -3.83 -14.76
N PRO A 78 5.78 -4.09 -15.88
CA PRO A 78 6.85 -5.08 -15.95
C PRO A 78 8.07 -4.67 -15.11
N VAL A 79 8.54 -5.62 -14.29
CA VAL A 79 9.57 -5.43 -13.25
C VAL A 79 10.93 -5.02 -13.82
N GLU A 80 11.21 -5.37 -15.09
CA GLU A 80 12.48 -5.08 -15.76
C GLU A 80 12.65 -3.63 -16.21
N THR A 81 11.56 -2.85 -16.28
CA THR A 81 11.64 -1.48 -16.76
C THR A 81 11.88 -0.50 -15.62
N ARG A 82 12.62 0.59 -15.90
CA ARG A 82 12.87 1.74 -14.99
C ARG A 82 11.58 2.33 -14.37
N LEU A 83 10.41 2.00 -14.93
CA LEU A 83 9.08 2.29 -14.37
C LEU A 83 8.73 1.50 -13.10
N SER A 84 9.50 0.47 -12.73
CA SER A 84 9.43 -0.19 -11.42
C SER A 84 9.65 0.80 -10.25
N GLY A 85 10.22 1.98 -10.49
CA GLY A 85 10.29 3.06 -9.50
C GLY A 85 8.93 3.71 -9.18
N ILE A 86 7.96 3.70 -10.09
CA ILE A 86 6.66 4.39 -9.90
C ILE A 86 5.86 3.76 -8.75
N LYS A 87 5.88 2.43 -8.63
CA LYS A 87 5.23 1.72 -7.52
C LYS A 87 5.91 2.02 -6.18
N THR A 88 7.23 2.20 -6.16
CA THR A 88 7.97 2.61 -4.95
C THR A 88 7.68 4.07 -4.59
N ILE A 89 7.55 4.96 -5.57
CA ILE A 89 7.14 6.36 -5.34
C ILE A 89 5.72 6.39 -4.76
N GLY A 90 4.79 5.62 -5.33
CA GLY A 90 3.43 5.48 -4.81
C GLY A 90 3.39 4.95 -3.38
N LEU A 91 4.20 3.92 -3.08
CA LEU A 91 4.37 3.35 -1.75
C LEU A 91 4.88 4.41 -0.76
N ILE A 92 6.00 5.06 -1.06
CA ILE A 92 6.64 6.04 -0.18
C ILE A 92 5.72 7.25 0.02
N ALA A 93 5.15 7.80 -1.06
CA ALA A 93 4.23 8.93 -0.97
C ALA A 93 3.01 8.58 -0.13
N GLY A 94 2.40 7.41 -0.34
CA GLY A 94 1.25 6.97 0.44
C GLY A 94 1.57 6.72 1.91
N VAL A 95 2.73 6.12 2.23
CA VAL A 95 3.19 5.94 3.62
C VAL A 95 3.45 7.28 4.30
N ILE A 96 4.15 8.21 3.64
CA ILE A 96 4.39 9.56 4.17
C ILE A 96 3.06 10.25 4.45
N MET A 97 2.14 10.25 3.48
CA MET A 97 0.82 10.87 3.68
C MET A 97 0.00 10.21 4.80
N SER A 98 0.09 8.89 4.93
CA SER A 98 -0.53 8.15 6.04
C SER A 98 0.05 8.59 7.39
N LEU A 99 1.37 8.74 7.51
CA LEU A 99 2.04 9.19 8.73
C LEU A 99 1.72 10.65 9.07
N PHE A 100 1.78 11.56 8.09
CA PHE A 100 1.48 12.98 8.28
C PHE A 100 -0.02 13.23 8.51
N GLY A 101 -0.90 12.47 7.85
CA GLY A 101 -2.35 12.54 8.03
C GLY A 101 -2.83 11.96 9.37
N ARG A 102 -2.07 11.03 9.96
CA ARG A 102 -2.36 10.43 11.27
C ARG A 102 -1.98 11.34 12.45
N ASN A 103 -1.07 12.30 12.25
CA ASN A 103 -0.42 13.03 13.35
C ASN A 103 -1.14 14.30 13.85
N ARG A 104 -2.48 14.32 13.92
CA ARG A 104 -3.21 15.45 14.54
C ARG A 104 -4.34 15.12 15.52
N ASN A 105 -4.60 13.84 15.81
CA ASN A 105 -5.64 13.44 16.78
C ASN A 105 -5.09 12.65 17.99
N ALA A 106 -3.79 12.69 18.27
CA ALA A 106 -3.22 12.18 19.53
C ALA A 106 -3.27 13.22 20.68
N GLN A 107 -4.07 14.29 20.53
CA GLN A 107 -4.13 15.43 21.44
C GLN A 107 -5.57 15.95 21.69
N GLN A 108 -6.63 15.17 21.40
CA GLN A 108 -8.00 15.49 21.82
C GLN A 108 -8.64 14.33 22.54
#